data_AF-A0A842NB29-F1
#
_entry.id   AF-A0A842NB29-F1
#
_cell.length_a   1.000
_cell.length_b   1.000
_cell.length_c   1.000
_cell.angle_alpha   90.00
_cell.angle_beta   90.00
_cell.angle_gamma   90.00
#
_symmetry.space_group_name_H-M   'P 1'
#
loop_
_entity.id
_entity.type
_entity.pdbx_description
1 polymer ?
#
loop_
_entity_poly.entity_id
_entity_poly.type
_entity_poly.pdbx_seq_one_letter_code
_entity_poly.pdbx_strand_id
1 'polypeptide(L)'
;MNSIISVICFSGHSTKKFDSTARARDAFVLVTPAYFGDLSESAQRFLDRIWRVETFSGRDTFIGTRTIGVAAAWGSGNGAARALHNLEDYLKRWASS
;
A
#
# COMPACT_ATOMS: atom_id res chain seq x y z
N MET A 1 -4.58 -25.62 -1.80
CA MET A 1 -4.15 -24.37 -1.13
C MET A 1 -4.55 -23.23 -2.05
N ASN A 2 -5.59 -22.46 -1.70
CA ASN A 2 -6.02 -21.33 -2.52
C ASN A 2 -5.34 -20.08 -1.94
N SER A 3 -4.24 -19.65 -2.54
CA SER A 3 -3.61 -18.40 -2.13
C SER A 3 -4.47 -17.21 -2.56
N ILE A 4 -4.82 -16.33 -1.62
CA ILE A 4 -5.66 -15.16 -1.88
C ILE A 4 -4.77 -13.91 -1.87
N ILE A 5 -4.54 -13.35 -3.06
CA ILE A 5 -3.80 -12.10 -3.25
C ILE A 5 -4.80 -10.94 -3.33
N SER A 6 -4.58 -9.90 -2.54
CA SER A 6 -5.40 -8.68 -2.58
C SER A 6 -4.70 -7.59 -3.36
N VAL A 7 -5.33 -7.08 -4.42
CA VAL A 7 -4.83 -5.92 -5.18
C VAL A 7 -5.64 -4.68 -4.80
N ILE A 8 -4.94 -3.62 -4.35
CA ILE A 8 -5.54 -2.35 -3.97
C ILE A 8 -5.04 -1.29 -4.96
N CYS A 9 -5.98 -0.75 -5.74
CA CYS A 9 -5.69 0.30 -6.72
C CYS A 9 -6.22 1.64 -6.20
N PHE A 10 -5.32 2.62 -6.18
CA PHE A 10 -5.60 4.00 -5.81
C PHE A 10 -5.80 4.80 -7.09
N SER A 11 -7.02 5.28 -7.33
CA SER A 11 -7.27 6.32 -8.32
C SER A 11 -7.42 7.65 -7.59
N GLY A 12 -7.06 8.77 -8.20
CA GLY A 12 -6.88 10.09 -7.57
C GLY A 12 -8.04 10.65 -6.71
N HIS A 13 -9.20 9.97 -6.63
CA HIS A 13 -10.30 10.27 -5.71
C HIS A 13 -10.98 9.03 -5.09
N SER A 14 -10.53 7.80 -5.37
CA SER A 14 -11.25 6.60 -4.95
C SER A 14 -10.32 5.43 -4.62
N THR A 15 -10.44 4.93 -3.39
CA THR A 15 -9.92 3.62 -2.99
C THR A 15 -10.91 2.56 -3.46
N LYS A 16 -10.56 1.79 -4.50
CA LYS A 16 -11.41 0.66 -4.88
C LYS A 16 -11.17 -0.51 -3.91
N LYS A 17 -12.14 -0.65 -2.99
CA LYS A 17 -12.48 -1.78 -2.11
C LYS A 17 -11.31 -2.45 -1.37
N PHE A 18 -11.05 -1.94 -0.16
CA PHE A 18 -10.44 -2.73 0.92
C PHE A 18 -11.58 -3.41 1.69
N ASP A 19 -11.67 -4.74 1.59
CA ASP A 19 -12.69 -5.51 2.31
C ASP A 19 -12.18 -5.92 3.70
N SER A 20 -13.12 -6.13 4.63
CA SER A 20 -12.90 -6.57 6.02
C SER A 20 -12.13 -7.89 6.15
N THR A 21 -11.98 -8.64 5.05
CA THR A 21 -11.24 -9.90 4.93
C THR A 21 -9.74 -9.75 4.68
N ALA A 22 -9.16 -8.55 4.86
CA ALA A 22 -7.71 -8.31 4.76
C ALA A 22 -6.85 -9.31 5.55
N ARG A 23 -7.36 -9.83 6.67
CA ARG A 23 -6.71 -10.84 7.52
C ARG A 23 -6.52 -12.21 6.87
N ALA A 24 -7.30 -12.52 5.83
CA ALA A 24 -7.28 -13.82 5.17
C ALA A 24 -6.51 -13.77 3.83
N ARG A 25 -5.48 -12.92 3.73
CA ARG A 25 -4.71 -12.71 2.51
C ARG A 25 -3.27 -13.14 2.72
N ASP A 26 -2.71 -13.84 1.74
CA ASP A 26 -1.30 -14.26 1.76
C ASP A 26 -0.37 -13.13 1.31
N ALA A 27 -0.89 -12.20 0.50
CA ALA A 27 -0.11 -11.07 -0.02
C ALA A 27 -1.00 -9.87 -0.41
N PHE A 28 -0.39 -8.69 -0.39
CA PHE A 28 -0.99 -7.44 -0.86
C PHE A 28 -0.19 -6.83 -2.02
N VAL A 29 -0.90 -6.34 -3.04
CA VAL A 29 -0.33 -5.53 -4.11
C VAL A 29 -0.95 -4.14 -4.04
N LEU A 30 -0.14 -3.11 -3.84
CA LEU A 30 -0.59 -1.72 -3.76
C LEU A 30 -0.16 -0.97 -5.01
N VAL A 31 -1.13 -0.44 -5.75
CA VAL A 31 -0.92 0.25 -7.02
C VAL A 31 -1.38 1.69 -6.89
N THR A 32 -0.46 2.65 -7.04
CA THR A 32 -0.76 4.08 -6.90
C THR A 32 -0.13 4.89 -8.02
N PRO A 33 -0.84 5.89 -8.57
CA PRO A 33 -0.23 6.86 -9.46
C PRO A 33 0.74 7.75 -8.66
N ALA A 34 1.84 8.12 -9.32
CA ALA A 34 2.79 9.09 -8.80
C ALA A 34 2.32 10.50 -9.17
N TYR A 35 2.11 11.34 -8.16
CA TYR A 35 1.78 12.75 -8.32
C TYR A 35 2.92 13.59 -7.76
N PHE A 36 3.50 14.45 -8.60
CA PHE A 36 4.61 15.34 -8.23
C PHE A 36 5.80 14.65 -7.52
N GLY A 37 6.04 13.36 -7.84
CA GLY A 37 7.13 12.58 -7.24
C GLY A 37 6.77 11.91 -5.91
N ASP A 38 5.50 11.90 -5.53
CA ASP A 38 5.00 11.22 -4.33
C ASP A 38 3.79 10.33 -4.66
N LEU A 39 3.35 9.55 -3.68
CA LEU A 39 2.14 8.74 -3.73
C LEU A 39 0.89 9.61 -3.92
N SER A 40 -0.17 9.06 -4.51
CA SER A 40 -1.47 9.72 -4.45
C SER A 40 -1.93 9.98 -3.02
N GLU A 41 -2.62 11.10 -2.81
CA GLU A 41 -3.16 11.50 -1.51
C GLU A 41 -4.08 10.42 -0.91
N SER A 42 -4.80 9.70 -1.76
CA SER A 42 -5.64 8.56 -1.37
C SER A 42 -4.82 7.38 -0.83
N ALA A 43 -3.66 7.10 -1.41
CA ALA A 43 -2.75 6.06 -0.96
C ALA A 43 -2.09 6.42 0.37
N GLN A 44 -1.59 7.66 0.50
CA GLN A 44 -1.02 8.14 1.77
C GLN A 44 -2.03 8.06 2.91
N ARG A 45 -3.23 8.62 2.72
CA ARG A 45 -4.31 8.58 3.73
C ARG A 45 -4.67 7.15 4.13
N PHE A 46 -4.69 6.23 3.17
CA PHE A 46 -4.98 4.83 3.44
C PHE A 46 -3.87 4.15 4.25
N LEU A 47 -2.62 4.30 3.84
CA LEU A 47 -1.45 3.73 4.53
C LEU A 47 -1.30 4.29 5.94
N ASP A 48 -1.45 5.60 6.10
CA ASP A 48 -1.43 6.26 7.41
C ASP A 48 -2.54 5.76 8.32
N ARG A 49 -3.74 5.52 7.77
CA ARG A 49 -4.87 4.98 8.54
C ARG A 49 -4.60 3.56 9.00
N ILE A 50 -4.06 2.69 8.14
CA ILE A 50 -3.66 1.34 8.55
C ILE A 50 -2.62 1.41 9.66
N TRP A 51 -1.56 2.19 9.45
CA TRP A 51 -0.49 2.31 10.42
C TRP A 51 -1.01 2.79 11.78
N ARG A 52 -1.83 3.86 11.81
CA ARG A 52 -2.47 4.32 13.06
C ARG A 52 -3.31 3.24 13.72
N VAL A 53 -4.15 2.53 12.95
CA VAL A 53 -5.01 1.47 13.53
C VAL A 53 -4.16 0.36 14.13
N GLU A 54 -3.10 -0.09 13.47
CA GLU A 54 -2.21 -1.13 13.98
C GLU A 54 -1.48 -0.66 15.25
N THR A 55 -0.88 0.55 15.22
CA THR A 55 -0.18 1.13 16.36
C THR A 55 -1.07 1.32 17.59
N PHE A 56 -2.29 1.84 17.42
CA PHE A 56 -3.20 2.09 18.55
C PHE A 56 -3.98 0.86 19.00
N SER A 57 -4.21 -0.12 18.13
CA SER A 57 -4.92 -1.36 18.51
C SER A 57 -3.99 -2.42 19.11
N GLY A 58 -2.67 -2.23 19.02
CA GLY A 58 -1.67 -3.21 19.47
C GLY A 58 -1.73 -4.51 18.67
N ARG A 59 -2.26 -4.45 17.44
CA ARG A 59 -2.38 -5.61 16.56
C ARG A 59 -1.30 -5.52 15.50
N ASP A 60 -0.67 -6.66 15.24
CA ASP A 60 0.35 -6.85 14.20
C ASP A 60 -0.26 -7.57 12.99
N THR A 61 -1.46 -7.18 12.58
CA THR A 61 -2.27 -7.81 11.52
C THR A 61 -1.52 -7.90 10.19
N PHE A 62 -0.69 -6.90 9.87
CA PHE A 62 0.04 -6.83 8.59
C PHE A 62 1.51 -7.23 8.71
N ILE A 63 2.03 -7.44 9.92
CA ILE A 63 3.42 -7.83 10.14
C ILE A 63 3.68 -9.22 9.55
N GLY A 64 4.78 -9.36 8.80
CA GLY A 64 5.15 -10.59 8.11
C GLY A 64 4.34 -10.87 6.84
N THR A 65 3.41 -9.98 6.46
CA THR A 65 2.63 -10.14 5.23
C THR A 65 3.45 -9.74 4.02
N ARG A 66 3.44 -10.56 2.97
CA ARG A 66 4.13 -10.26 1.70
C ARG A 66 3.45 -9.09 1.01
N THR A 67 4.23 -8.09 0.59
CA THR A 67 3.71 -6.90 -0.09
C THR A 67 4.48 -6.57 -1.36
N ILE A 68 3.77 -6.03 -2.34
CA ILE A 68 4.31 -5.52 -3.60
C ILE A 68 3.78 -4.11 -3.79
N GLY A 69 4.68 -3.14 -4.01
CA GLY A 69 4.34 -1.77 -4.36
C GLY A 69 4.51 -1.50 -5.86
N VAL A 70 3.55 -0.80 -6.46
CA VAL A 70 3.60 -0.36 -7.87
C VAL A 70 3.29 1.14 -7.92
N ALA A 71 4.25 1.92 -8.40
CA ALA A 71 4.09 3.36 -8.64
C ALA A 71 4.07 3.64 -10.14
N ALA A 72 3.03 4.32 -10.63
CA ALA A 72 2.88 4.66 -12.04
C ALA A 72 2.90 6.18 -12.24
N ALA A 73 3.90 6.72 -12.93
CA ALA A 73 3.97 8.14 -13.25
C ALA A 73 3.47 8.43 -14.67
N TRP A 74 2.94 9.64 -14.87
CA TRP A 74 2.68 10.20 -16.19
C TRP A 74 3.88 11.06 -16.63
N GLY A 75 4.43 10.83 -17.82
CA GLY A 75 5.60 11.56 -18.35
C GLY A 75 6.90 10.75 -18.30
N SER A 76 8.05 11.41 -18.11
CA SER A 76 9.40 10.82 -18.18
C SER A 76 9.72 9.76 -17.11
N GLY A 77 8.76 9.37 -16.26
CA GLY A 77 8.94 8.36 -15.23
C GLY A 77 9.71 8.81 -13.99
N ASN A 78 10.31 10.01 -13.98
CA ASN A 78 11.14 10.48 -12.86
C ASN A 78 10.39 10.52 -11.51
N GLY A 79 9.09 10.81 -11.56
CA GLY A 79 8.23 10.78 -10.38
C GLY A 79 7.93 9.37 -9.84
N ALA A 80 8.02 8.33 -10.68
CA ALA A 80 7.68 6.96 -10.29
C ALA A 80 8.74 6.35 -9.37
N ALA A 81 10.03 6.58 -9.63
CA ALA A 81 11.11 6.04 -8.80
C ALA A 81 11.03 6.59 -7.37
N ARG A 82 10.85 7.91 -7.22
CA ARG A 82 10.68 8.55 -5.91
C ARG A 82 9.40 8.12 -5.21
N ALA A 83 8.27 8.05 -5.92
CA ALA A 83 7.02 7.56 -5.35
C ALA A 83 7.13 6.09 -4.92
N LEU A 84 7.81 5.24 -5.69
CA LEU A 84 8.03 3.84 -5.33
C LEU A 84 8.90 3.71 -4.07
N HIS A 85 9.94 4.54 -3.95
CA HIS A 85 10.79 4.57 -2.76
C HIS A 85 9.98 4.97 -1.51
N ASN A 86 9.15 6.00 -1.61
CA ASN A 86 8.24 6.38 -0.52
C ASN A 86 7.25 5.24 -0.17
N LEU A 87 6.72 4.54 -1.18
CA LEU A 87 5.85 3.38 -0.94
C LEU A 87 6.59 2.27 -0.20
N GLU A 88 7.83 1.98 -0.60
CA GLU A 88 8.67 0.97 0.02
C GLU A 88 8.89 1.26 1.52
N ASP A 89 9.09 2.51 1.91
CA ASP A 89 9.26 2.89 3.31
C ASP A 89 8.01 2.65 4.16
N TYR A 90 6.81 2.78 3.58
CA TYR A 90 5.57 2.34 4.22
C TYR A 90 5.52 0.82 4.37
N LEU A 91 5.87 0.08 3.31
CA LEU A 91 5.77 -1.38 3.29
C LEU A 91 6.82 -2.09 4.14
N LYS A 92 8.00 -1.49 4.33
CA LYS A 92 9.04 -1.99 5.25
C LYS A 92 8.52 -2.19 6.67
N ARG A 93 7.57 -1.35 7.10
CA ARG A 93 6.92 -1.45 8.42
C ARG A 93 6.09 -2.73 8.56
N TRP A 94 5.66 -3.34 7.46
CA TRP A 94 4.92 -4.60 7.44
C TRP A 94 5.84 -5.81 7.21
N ALA A 95 7.06 -5.58 6.71
CA ALA A 95 8.01 -6.64 6.38
C ALA A 95 8.79 -7.18 7.59
N SER A 96 8.90 -6.42 8.68
CA SER A 96 9.69 -6.82 9.86
C SER A 96 8.91 -7.75 10.78
N SER A 97 9.15 -9.07 10.66
CA SER A 97 8.92 -10.05 11.74
C SER A 97 10.16 -10.21 12.60
#